data_AF-A0A7Y0BIQ9-F1
#
_entry.id   AF-A0A7Y0BIQ9-F1
#
_cell.length_a   1.000
_cell.length_b   1.000
_cell.length_c   1.000
_cell.angle_alpha   90.00
_cell.angle_beta   90.00
_cell.angle_gamma   90.00
#
_symmetry.space_group_name_H-M   'P 1'
#
loop_
_entity.id
_entity.type
_entity.pdbx_description
1 polymer ?
#
loop_
_entity_poly.entity_id
_entity_poly.type
_entity_poly.pdbx_seq_one_letter_code
_entity_poly.pdbx_strand_id
1 'polypeptide(L)'
;MDPNVRGLVGPLICYCAWDDADMVRVLLARGANPEGQGNRINGDKQTPLQQAAEAVDEGGDEAMFCDIAIQLIQAGADPTQIDPAPDCLAAFLLARKEKAAFLDLPPGRVGPGIHPTL
;
A
#
# COMPACT_ATOMS: atom_id res chain seq x y z
N MET A 1 11.71 -21.84 4.97
CA MET A 1 12.58 -20.84 4.32
C MET A 1 12.29 -19.50 4.97
N ASP A 2 13.32 -18.72 5.26
CA ASP A 2 13.15 -17.35 5.75
C ASP A 2 12.53 -16.49 4.61
N PRO A 3 11.37 -15.85 4.81
CA PRO A 3 10.72 -15.03 3.78
C PRO A 3 11.43 -13.69 3.54
N ASN A 4 12.42 -13.32 4.37
CA ASN A 4 13.16 -12.07 4.27
C ASN A 4 14.58 -12.24 3.71
N VAL A 5 14.88 -13.39 3.08
CA VAL A 5 16.20 -13.65 2.49
C VAL A 5 16.57 -12.52 1.53
N ARG A 6 17.67 -11.84 1.84
CA ARG A 6 18.21 -10.72 1.07
C ARG A 6 19.19 -11.25 0.02
N GLY A 7 18.69 -11.51 -1.18
CA GLY A 7 19.50 -11.72 -2.40
C GLY A 7 19.64 -10.43 -3.20
N LEU A 8 19.80 -10.55 -4.53
CA LEU A 8 19.76 -9.39 -5.46
C LEU A 8 18.40 -8.67 -5.39
N VAL A 9 17.31 -9.45 -5.32
CA VAL A 9 15.94 -8.98 -5.10
C VAL A 9 15.32 -9.86 -4.02
N GLY A 10 14.65 -9.26 -3.03
CA GLY A 10 13.92 -10.02 -2.00
C GLY A 10 12.72 -10.74 -2.60
N PRO A 11 12.36 -11.95 -2.12
CA PRO A 11 11.31 -12.76 -2.73
C PRO A 11 9.97 -12.02 -2.83
N LEU A 12 9.59 -11.24 -1.80
CA LEU A 12 8.37 -10.44 -1.83
C LEU A 12 8.32 -9.44 -3.00
N ILE A 13 9.43 -8.75 -3.27
CA ILE A 13 9.52 -7.79 -4.39
C ILE A 13 9.36 -8.49 -5.74
N CYS A 14 9.94 -9.67 -5.92
CA CYS A 14 9.79 -10.43 -7.16
C CYS A 14 8.32 -10.73 -7.47
N TYR A 15 7.55 -11.21 -6.49
CA TYR A 15 6.14 -11.53 -6.69
C TYR A 15 5.26 -10.28 -6.85
N CYS A 16 5.66 -9.15 -6.26
CA CYS A 16 5.00 -7.87 -6.52
C CYS A 16 5.16 -7.37 -7.97
N ALA A 17 6.17 -7.83 -8.71
CA ALA A 17 6.36 -7.46 -10.12
C ALA A 17 5.68 -8.44 -11.11
N TRP A 18 5.29 -9.63 -10.65
CA TRP A 18 4.81 -10.73 -11.50
C TRP A 18 3.29 -10.94 -11.41
N ASP A 19 2.59 -9.97 -10.83
CA ASP A 19 1.14 -9.99 -10.68
C ASP A 19 0.60 -11.17 -9.85
N ASP A 20 1.42 -11.70 -8.93
CA ASP A 20 1.07 -12.89 -8.16
C ASP A 20 0.54 -12.52 -6.76
N ALA A 21 -0.69 -12.01 -6.74
CA ALA A 21 -1.36 -11.57 -5.52
C ALA A 21 -1.45 -12.68 -4.46
N ASP A 22 -1.61 -13.94 -4.85
CA ASP A 22 -1.69 -15.07 -3.92
C ASP A 22 -0.33 -15.35 -3.27
N MET A 23 0.75 -15.33 -4.03
CA MET A 23 2.09 -15.50 -3.46
C MET A 23 2.50 -14.34 -2.55
N VAL A 24 2.08 -13.11 -2.88
CA VAL A 24 2.24 -11.96 -1.97
C VAL A 24 1.53 -12.22 -0.64
N ARG A 25 0.27 -12.69 -0.65
CA ARG A 25 -0.46 -13.07 0.58
C ARG A 25 0.29 -14.12 1.38
N VAL A 26 0.78 -15.18 0.73
CA VAL A 26 1.50 -16.28 1.37
C VAL A 26 2.79 -15.79 2.02
N LEU A 27 3.54 -14.92 1.36
CA LEU A 27 4.79 -14.38 1.90
C LEU A 27 4.55 -13.44 3.08
N LEU A 28 3.58 -12.54 2.98
CA LEU A 28 3.19 -11.66 4.09
C LEU A 28 2.70 -12.47 5.30
N ALA A 29 1.89 -13.51 5.08
CA ALA A 29 1.43 -14.42 6.13
C ALA A 29 2.57 -15.20 6.80
N ARG A 30 3.71 -15.38 6.12
CA ARG A 30 4.92 -16.00 6.68
C ARG A 30 5.82 -15.01 7.40
N GLY A 31 5.49 -13.72 7.44
CA GLY A 31 6.29 -12.68 8.07
C GLY A 31 7.29 -12.01 7.15
N ALA A 32 7.04 -12.01 5.83
CA ALA A 32 7.77 -11.15 4.92
C ALA A 32 7.58 -9.67 5.33
N ASN A 33 8.66 -8.92 5.38
CA ASN A 33 8.64 -7.50 5.71
C ASN A 33 8.09 -6.71 4.51
N PRO A 34 6.92 -6.05 4.61
CA PRO A 34 6.35 -5.26 3.53
C PRO A 34 7.18 -3.99 3.20
N GLU A 35 8.08 -3.58 4.09
CA GLU A 35 9.06 -2.49 3.88
C GLU A 35 10.45 -3.02 3.46
N GLY A 36 10.55 -4.33 3.20
CA GLY A 36 11.81 -4.97 2.85
C GLY A 36 12.31 -4.48 1.50
N GLN A 37 13.34 -3.63 1.50
CA GLN A 37 13.94 -3.12 0.27
C GLN A 37 14.77 -4.18 -0.47
N GLY A 38 14.67 -4.16 -1.81
CA GLY A 38 15.49 -4.94 -2.74
C GLY A 38 16.19 -4.04 -3.74
N ASN A 39 17.21 -4.56 -4.41
CA ASN A 39 17.93 -3.80 -5.43
C ASN A 39 17.22 -3.94 -6.78
N ARG A 40 17.10 -2.83 -7.46
CA ARG A 40 16.64 -2.77 -8.84
C ARG A 40 17.78 -3.09 -9.81
N ILE A 41 17.41 -3.32 -11.07
CA ILE A 41 18.37 -3.51 -12.17
C ILE A 41 19.26 -2.25 -12.35
N ASN A 42 18.71 -1.05 -12.09
CA ASN A 42 19.44 0.21 -12.17
C ASN A 42 20.27 0.52 -10.90
N GLY A 43 20.21 -0.33 -9.87
CA GLY A 43 20.94 -0.17 -8.61
C GLY A 43 20.21 0.62 -7.51
N ASP A 44 19.05 1.21 -7.79
CA ASP A 44 18.25 1.88 -6.75
C ASP A 44 17.59 0.84 -5.83
N LYS A 45 17.24 1.27 -4.62
CA LYS A 45 16.46 0.45 -3.69
C LYS A 45 14.98 0.73 -3.87
N GLN A 46 14.18 -0.32 -3.86
CA GLN A 46 12.72 -0.22 -4.00
C GLN A 46 12.02 -1.00 -2.91
N THR A 47 10.91 -0.46 -2.40
CA THR A 47 9.98 -1.22 -1.55
C THR A 47 9.07 -2.10 -2.41
N PRO A 48 8.50 -3.18 -1.85
CA PRO A 48 7.47 -3.97 -2.51
C PRO A 48 6.31 -3.10 -3.05
N LEU A 49 5.91 -2.07 -2.30
CA LEU A 49 4.82 -1.18 -2.69
C LEU A 49 5.18 -0.31 -3.89
N GLN A 50 6.40 0.22 -3.92
CA GLN A 50 6.91 0.95 -5.09
C GLN A 50 7.02 0.04 -6.32
N GLN A 51 7.42 -1.22 -6.15
CA GLN A 51 7.53 -2.17 -7.26
C GLN A 51 6.16 -2.49 -7.86
N ALA A 52 5.14 -2.68 -7.02
CA ALA A 52 3.78 -2.90 -7.49
C ALA A 52 3.23 -1.68 -8.24
N ALA A 53 3.50 -0.46 -7.77
CA ALA A 53 3.04 0.76 -8.42
C ALA A 53 3.64 0.95 -9.82
N GLU A 54 4.94 0.73 -9.97
CA GLU A 54 5.61 0.91 -11.27
C GLU A 54 5.26 -0.17 -12.28
N ALA A 55 4.98 -1.40 -11.83
CA ALA A 55 4.57 -2.46 -12.74
C ALA A 55 3.20 -2.17 -13.40
N VAL A 56 2.38 -1.29 -12.81
CA VAL A 56 1.19 -0.71 -13.45
C VAL A 56 1.60 0.17 -14.65
N ASP A 57 2.59 1.06 -14.47
CA ASP A 57 3.08 1.95 -15.53
C ASP A 57 3.74 1.16 -16.68
N GLU A 58 4.32 -0.01 -16.38
CA GLU A 58 4.88 -0.94 -17.37
C GLU A 58 3.81 -1.77 -18.11
N GLY A 59 2.53 -1.61 -17.75
CA GLY A 59 1.38 -2.15 -18.48
C GLY A 59 0.83 -3.48 -17.97
N GLY A 60 1.06 -3.85 -16.70
CA GLY A 60 0.37 -4.99 -16.11
C GLY A 60 -1.05 -4.65 -15.61
N ASP A 61 -1.72 -5.65 -15.02
CA ASP A 61 -3.15 -5.56 -14.68
C ASP A 61 -3.39 -4.64 -13.47
N GLU A 62 -3.97 -3.47 -13.74
CA GLU A 62 -4.26 -2.46 -12.72
C GLU A 62 -5.09 -3.00 -11.55
N ALA A 63 -6.06 -3.90 -11.80
CA ALA A 63 -6.90 -4.45 -10.75
C ALA A 63 -6.08 -5.34 -9.80
N MET A 64 -5.18 -6.15 -10.34
CA MET A 64 -4.40 -7.09 -9.54
C MET A 64 -3.23 -6.39 -8.81
N PHE A 65 -2.64 -5.35 -9.39
CA PHE A 65 -1.70 -4.50 -8.65
C PHE A 65 -2.37 -3.71 -7.53
N CYS A 66 -3.61 -3.26 -7.73
CA CYS A 66 -4.38 -2.63 -6.66
C CYS A 66 -4.61 -3.62 -5.49
N ASP A 67 -4.89 -4.90 -5.79
CA ASP A 67 -4.99 -5.96 -4.77
C ASP A 67 -3.66 -6.22 -4.05
N ILE A 68 -2.52 -6.24 -4.76
CA ILE A 68 -1.18 -6.38 -4.16
C ILE A 68 -0.88 -5.19 -3.25
N ALA A 69 -1.11 -3.96 -3.72
CA ALA A 69 -0.88 -2.75 -2.95
C ALA A 69 -1.73 -2.71 -1.67
N ILE A 70 -3.00 -3.13 -1.76
CA ILE A 70 -3.89 -3.25 -0.60
C ILE A 70 -3.32 -4.25 0.42
N GLN A 71 -2.85 -5.42 -0.02
CA GLN A 71 -2.25 -6.41 0.89
C GLN A 71 -1.01 -5.89 1.59
N LEU A 72 -0.13 -5.19 0.86
CA LEU A 72 1.08 -4.58 1.42
C LEU A 72 0.72 -3.52 2.46
N ILE A 73 -0.22 -2.62 2.16
CA ILE A 73 -0.68 -1.58 3.10
C ILE A 73 -1.33 -2.23 4.33
N GLN A 74 -2.12 -3.30 4.15
CA GLN A 74 -2.71 -4.06 5.25
C GLN A 74 -1.65 -4.74 6.13
N ALA A 75 -0.53 -5.15 5.54
CA ALA A 75 0.62 -5.69 6.25
C ALA A 75 1.48 -4.62 6.93
N GLY A 76 1.21 -3.33 6.69
CA GLY A 76 1.90 -2.21 7.31
C GLY A 76 2.85 -1.45 6.39
N ALA A 77 2.80 -1.66 5.07
CA ALA A 77 3.53 -0.82 4.13
C ALA A 77 3.07 0.64 4.22
N ASP A 78 4.03 1.57 4.14
CA ASP A 78 3.78 3.00 4.15
C ASP A 78 3.35 3.48 2.76
N PRO A 79 2.07 3.89 2.57
CA PRO A 79 1.58 4.35 1.28
C PRO A 79 2.14 5.71 0.85
N THR A 80 2.89 6.41 1.70
CA THR A 80 3.54 7.67 1.31
C THR A 80 4.79 7.45 0.45
N GLN A 81 5.27 6.21 0.35
CA GLN A 81 6.46 5.86 -0.43
C GLN A 81 6.19 5.70 -1.94
N ILE A 82 4.92 5.76 -2.37
CA ILE A 82 4.51 5.72 -3.78
C ILE A 82 4.08 7.13 -4.22
N ASP A 83 4.89 7.75 -5.10
CA ASP A 83 4.59 9.06 -5.69
C ASP A 83 5.02 9.08 -7.17
N PRO A 84 4.08 9.18 -8.13
CA PRO A 84 2.62 9.24 -7.94
C PRO A 84 2.03 7.87 -7.57
N ALA A 85 0.89 7.87 -6.86
CA ALA A 85 0.09 6.67 -6.68
C ALA A 85 -0.75 6.43 -7.96
N PRO A 86 -0.88 5.17 -8.45
CA PRO A 86 -1.79 4.83 -9.53
C PRO A 86 -3.22 5.27 -9.22
N ASP A 87 -4.01 5.65 -10.23
CA ASP A 87 -5.36 6.20 -10.07
C ASP A 87 -6.28 5.28 -9.24
N CYS A 88 -6.25 3.97 -9.49
CA CYS A 88 -7.01 2.98 -8.71
C CYS A 88 -6.67 3.02 -7.21
N LEU A 89 -5.40 3.27 -6.88
CA LEU A 89 -4.90 3.29 -5.51
C LEU A 89 -5.09 4.66 -4.85
N ALA A 90 -5.05 5.74 -5.64
CA ALA A 90 -5.30 7.10 -5.16
C ALA A 90 -6.68 7.23 -4.49
N ALA A 91 -7.71 6.60 -5.06
CA ALA A 91 -9.05 6.56 -4.49
C ALA A 91 -9.08 5.85 -3.11
N PHE A 92 -8.40 4.71 -2.99
CA PHE A 92 -8.29 3.98 -1.73
C PHE A 92 -7.55 4.78 -0.65
N LEU A 93 -6.44 5.43 -1.01
CA LEU A 93 -5.65 6.24 -0.09
C LEU A 93 -6.40 7.51 0.37
N LEU A 94 -7.18 8.13 -0.52
CA LEU A 94 -8.03 9.27 -0.19
C LEU A 94 -9.09 8.87 0.86
N ALA A 95 -9.81 7.76 0.64
CA ALA A 95 -10.79 7.25 1.59
C ALA A 95 -10.17 6.95 2.97
N ARG A 96 -8.91 6.49 3.00
CA ARG A 96 -8.19 6.24 4.26
C ARG A 96 -7.81 7.52 4.99
N LYS A 97 -7.38 8.57 4.26
CA LYS A 97 -7.07 9.89 4.82
C LYS A 97 -8.32 10.53 5.45
N GLU A 98 -9.47 10.42 4.82
CA GLU A 98 -10.74 10.93 5.35
C GLU A 98 -11.15 10.20 6.64
N LYS A 99 -10.99 8.88 6.69
CA LYS A 99 -11.26 8.10 7.90
C LYS A 99 -10.34 8.47 9.07
N ALA A 100 -9.05 8.71 8.78
CA ALA A 100 -8.09 9.17 9.79
C ALA A 100 -8.47 10.57 10.30
N ALA A 101 -8.82 11.50 9.40
CA ALA A 101 -9.25 12.85 9.76
C ALA A 101 -10.56 12.88 10.57
N PHE A 102 -11.46 11.92 10.33
CA PHE A 102 -12.71 11.79 11.09
C PHE A 102 -12.49 11.28 12.52
N LEU A 103 -11.52 10.39 12.73
CA LEU A 103 -11.16 9.87 14.06
C LEU A 103 -10.34 10.85 14.90
N ASP A 104 -9.69 11.82 14.26
CA ASP A 104 -8.93 12.90 14.90
C ASP A 104 -9.78 14.15 15.20
N LEU A 105 -11.09 14.08 14.91
CA LEU A 105 -12.02 15.16 15.26
C LEU A 105 -12.22 15.17 16.79
N PRO A 106 -11.95 16.28 17.49
CA PRO A 106 -12.21 16.34 18.92
C PRO A 106 -13.70 16.09 19.19
N PRO A 107 -14.05 15.21 20.15
CA PRO A 107 -15.45 14.96 20.48
C PRO A 107 -16.04 16.24 21.07
N GLY A 108 -16.90 16.95 20.34
CA GLY A 108 -17.62 18.08 20.93
C GLY A 108 -18.02 19.27 20.06
N ARG A 109 -18.04 19.20 18.72
CA ARG A 109 -18.81 20.20 17.95
C ARG A 109 -20.20 19.66 17.62
N VAL A 110 -21.06 19.69 18.62
CA VAL A 110 -22.50 19.79 18.39
C VAL A 110 -22.68 21.12 17.66
N GLY A 111 -23.22 21.09 16.43
CA GLY A 111 -23.54 22.29 15.67
C GLY A 111 -24.45 23.23 16.48
N PRO A 112 -24.47 24.54 16.17
CA PRO A 112 -25.20 25.52 16.97
C PRO A 112 -26.66 25.10 17.06
N GLY A 113 -27.10 24.88 18.30
CA GLY A 113 -28.48 24.56 18.62
C GLY A 113 -29.38 25.66 18.08
N ILE A 114 -30.18 25.31 17.08
CA ILE A 114 -31.39 26.04 16.73
C ILE A 114 -32.32 25.92 17.94
N HIS A 115 -32.29 26.92 18.83
CA HIS A 115 -33.37 27.16 19.77
C HIS A 115 -34.57 27.68 18.96
N PRO A 116 -35.72 26.99 18.93
CA PRO A 116 -36.94 27.61 18.47
C PRO A 116 -37.40 28.58 19.57
N THR A 117 -37.38 29.87 19.25
CA THR A 117 -38.07 30.90 20.04
C THR A 117 -39.57 30.74 19.81
N LEU A 118 -40.30 30.27 20.83
CA LEU A 118 -41.74 30.46 20.97
C LEU A 118 -42.02 30.94 22.38
#